data_AF-Q3ATX7-F1
#
_entry.id   AF-Q3ATX7-F1
#
_cell.length_a   1.000
_cell.length_b   1.000
_cell.length_c   1.000
_cell.angle_alpha   90.00
_cell.angle_beta   90.00
_cell.angle_gamma   90.00
#
_symmetry.space_group_name_H-M   'P 1'
#
loop_
_entity.id
_entity.type
_entity.pdbx_description
1 polymer ?
#
loop_
_entity_poly.entity_id
_entity_poly.type
_entity_poly.pdbx_seq_one_letter_code
_entity_poly.pdbx_strand_id
1 'polypeptide(L)'
;MHDNPEKSLESVTKLALQFLAEAIGQCPAGLEQSTNQDVVFAVVGFQYGAVQSAAYVAGLGIEAWNSMAGEVIGRLNGIEKEKVAQFLSVMPMLARKKYPPISIGGQAIMRFYNATSEEEKLTAAASLREILRQIDEGN
;
A
#
# COMPACT_ATOMS: atom_id res chain seq x y z
N MET A 1 12.85 -5.07 27.32
CA MET A 1 13.39 -3.98 26.50
C MET A 1 12.24 -3.03 26.21
N HIS A 2 12.39 -1.73 26.49
CA HIS A 2 11.42 -0.73 26.03
C HIS A 2 11.65 -0.55 24.53
N ASP A 3 10.80 -1.16 23.70
CA ASP A 3 10.79 -0.84 22.27
C ASP A 3 10.31 0.62 22.14
N ASN A 4 11.19 1.49 21.64
CA ASN A 4 10.82 2.88 21.40
C ASN A 4 9.75 2.90 20.28
N PRO A 5 8.52 3.40 20.55
CA PRO A 5 7.44 3.44 19.56
C PRO A 5 7.84 4.16 18.26
N GLU A 6 8.71 5.17 18.35
CA GLU A 6 9.23 5.90 17.19
C GLU A 6 10.11 5.02 16.28
N LYS A 7 10.95 4.17 16.88
CA LYS A 7 11.78 3.22 16.13
C LYS A 7 10.93 2.15 15.44
N SER A 8 9.83 1.74 16.08
CA SER A 8 8.86 0.82 15.49
C SER A 8 8.18 1.47 14.29
N LEU A 9 7.67 2.70 14.43
CA LEU A 9 7.03 3.45 13.35
C LEU A 9 7.95 3.65 12.14
N GLU A 10 9.20 4.08 12.37
CA GLU A 10 10.17 4.30 11.29
C GLU A 10 10.47 3.00 10.52
N SER A 11 10.67 1.90 11.25
CA SER A 11 10.98 0.59 10.67
C SER A 11 9.82 0.06 9.82
N VAL A 12 8.59 0.20 10.31
CA VAL A 12 7.38 -0.21 9.60
C VAL A 12 7.14 0.66 8.36
N THR A 13 7.39 1.96 8.47
CA THR A 13 7.31 2.90 7.34
C THR A 13 8.31 2.51 6.25
N LYS A 14 9.56 2.19 6.62
CA LYS A 14 10.58 1.74 5.68
C LYS A 14 10.20 0.42 5.00
N LEU A 15 9.69 -0.56 5.75
CA LEU A 15 9.22 -1.82 5.19
C LEU A 15 8.10 -1.58 4.16
N ALA A 16 7.11 -0.75 4.51
CA ALA A 16 6.01 -0.44 3.60
C ALA A 16 6.48 0.28 2.34
N LEU A 17 7.40 1.25 2.46
CA LEU A 17 7.99 1.95 1.33
C LEU A 17 8.76 0.98 0.41
N GLN A 18 9.58 0.10 0.98
CA GLN A 18 10.35 -0.88 0.22
C GLN A 18 9.44 -1.83 -0.56
N PHE A 19 8.45 -2.42 0.12
CA PHE A 19 7.47 -3.31 -0.51
C PHE A 19 6.69 -2.60 -1.63
N LEU A 20 6.20 -1.39 -1.38
CA LEU A 20 5.37 -0.69 -2.36
C LEU A 20 6.18 -0.13 -3.53
N ALA A 21 7.42 0.27 -3.31
CA ALA A 21 8.33 0.64 -4.41
C ALA A 21 8.59 -0.56 -5.34
N GLU A 22 8.80 -1.74 -4.77
CA GLU A 22 8.92 -2.99 -5.53
C GLU A 22 7.62 -3.30 -6.31
N ALA A 23 6.46 -3.19 -5.66
CA ALA A 23 5.17 -3.44 -6.30
C ALA A 23 4.90 -2.47 -7.47
N ILE A 24 5.23 -1.19 -7.31
CA ILE A 24 5.12 -0.16 -8.37
C ILE A 24 6.11 -0.44 -9.49
N GLY A 25 7.35 -0.82 -9.17
CA GLY A 25 8.39 -1.15 -10.15
C GLY A 25 8.04 -2.32 -11.08
N GLN A 26 7.12 -3.18 -10.67
CA GLN A 26 6.61 -4.28 -11.48
C GLN A 26 5.38 -3.92 -12.33
N CYS A 27 4.85 -2.70 -12.20
CA CYS A 27 3.68 -2.24 -12.97
C CYS A 27 4.09 -1.70 -14.35
N PRO A 28 3.13 -1.60 -15.30
CA PRO A 28 3.39 -0.97 -16.59
C PRO A 28 3.88 0.49 -16.44
N ALA A 29 4.76 0.92 -17.35
CA ALA A 29 5.21 2.30 -17.39
C ALA A 29 4.04 3.27 -17.62
N GLY A 30 4.12 4.48 -17.05
CA GLY A 30 3.07 5.49 -17.18
C GLY A 30 1.92 5.35 -16.18
N LEU A 31 2.02 4.42 -15.21
CA LEU A 31 1.07 4.31 -14.10
C LEU A 31 0.92 5.66 -13.36
N GLU A 32 2.03 6.37 -13.20
CA GLU A 32 2.11 7.70 -12.57
C GLU A 32 1.39 8.80 -13.35
N GLN A 33 1.11 8.57 -14.64
CA GLN A 33 0.40 9.50 -15.53
C GLN A 33 -1.08 9.11 -15.72
N SER A 34 -1.49 7.96 -15.18
CA SER A 34 -2.85 7.45 -15.35
C SER A 34 -3.88 8.39 -14.71
N THR A 35 -4.89 8.76 -15.49
CA THR A 35 -6.07 9.52 -15.02
C THR A 35 -7.30 8.63 -14.87
N ASN A 36 -7.18 7.33 -15.18
CA ASN A 36 -8.27 6.37 -14.99
C ASN A 36 -8.53 6.21 -13.49
N GLN A 37 -9.75 6.54 -13.07
CA GLN A 37 -10.13 6.52 -11.65
C GLN A 37 -10.02 5.12 -11.05
N ASP A 38 -10.36 4.07 -11.78
CA ASP A 38 -10.28 2.69 -11.26
C ASP A 38 -8.82 2.30 -10.99
N VAL A 39 -7.90 2.68 -11.88
CA VAL A 39 -6.45 2.49 -11.69
C VAL A 39 -5.97 3.26 -10.46
N VAL A 40 -6.33 4.53 -10.34
CA VAL A 40 -5.94 5.38 -9.21
C VAL A 40 -6.46 4.80 -7.89
N PHE A 41 -7.73 4.42 -7.82
CA PHE A 41 -8.33 3.84 -6.62
C PHE A 41 -7.75 2.46 -6.29
N ALA A 42 -7.42 1.65 -7.30
CA ALA A 42 -6.79 0.37 -7.09
C ALA A 42 -5.39 0.51 -6.48
N VAL A 43 -4.56 1.41 -7.03
CA VAL A 43 -3.21 1.70 -6.51
C VAL A 43 -3.28 2.22 -5.08
N VAL A 44 -4.09 3.24 -4.83
CA VAL A 44 -4.18 3.86 -3.50
C VAL A 44 -4.80 2.88 -2.49
N GLY A 45 -5.82 2.12 -2.90
CA GLY A 45 -6.43 1.08 -2.07
C GLY A 45 -5.43 0.00 -1.68
N PHE A 46 -4.61 -0.47 -2.63
CA PHE A 46 -3.54 -1.43 -2.37
C PHE A 46 -2.51 -0.89 -1.39
N GLN A 47 -2.01 0.32 -1.60
CA GLN A 47 -1.05 0.98 -0.70
C GLN A 47 -1.64 1.16 0.70
N TYR A 48 -2.89 1.61 0.81
CA TYR A 48 -3.61 1.75 2.07
C TYR A 48 -3.67 0.42 2.81
N GLY A 49 -4.12 -0.66 2.16
CA GLY A 49 -4.20 -1.98 2.76
C GLY A 49 -2.84 -2.52 3.25
N ALA A 50 -1.80 -2.33 2.45
CA ALA A 50 -0.44 -2.74 2.81
C ALA A 50 0.04 -2.02 4.07
N VAL A 51 -0.05 -0.69 4.08
CA VAL A 51 0.38 0.13 5.21
C VAL A 51 -0.45 -0.21 6.47
N GLN A 52 -1.75 -0.52 6.32
CA GLN A 52 -2.63 -0.89 7.43
C GLN A 52 -2.19 -2.21 8.07
N SER A 53 -1.94 -3.23 7.25
CA SER A 53 -1.52 -4.54 7.74
C SER A 53 -0.13 -4.49 8.38
N ALA A 54 0.80 -3.72 7.81
CA ALA A 54 2.12 -3.53 8.40
C ALA A 54 2.06 -2.86 9.77
N ALA A 55 1.25 -1.80 9.90
CA ALA A 55 1.02 -1.13 11.19
C ALA A 55 0.38 -2.07 12.22
N TYR A 56 -0.66 -2.82 11.80
CA TYR A 56 -1.38 -3.74 12.68
C TYR A 56 -0.45 -4.81 13.28
N VAL A 57 0.40 -5.42 12.45
CA VAL A 57 1.34 -6.45 12.89
C VAL A 57 2.43 -5.89 13.81
N ALA A 58 2.80 -4.63 13.63
CA ALA A 58 3.73 -3.94 14.50
C ALA A 58 3.09 -3.39 15.79
N GLY A 59 1.80 -3.64 16.02
CA GLY A 59 1.08 -3.16 17.21
C GLY A 59 0.91 -1.64 17.25
N LEU A 60 0.98 -0.96 16.10
CA LEU A 60 0.81 0.49 16.02
C LEU A 60 -0.67 0.87 16.13
N GLY A 61 -0.94 1.93 16.89
CA GLY A 61 -2.28 2.49 17.04
C GLY A 61 -2.80 3.17 15.77
N ILE A 62 -4.10 3.43 15.73
CA ILE A 62 -4.80 4.01 14.57
C ILE A 62 -4.21 5.36 14.15
N GLU A 63 -3.80 6.21 15.10
CA GLU A 63 -3.20 7.51 14.81
C GLU A 63 -1.86 7.37 14.08
N ALA A 64 -0.99 6.47 14.55
CA ALA A 64 0.32 6.21 13.94
C ALA A 64 0.17 5.62 12.53
N TRP A 65 -0.75 4.67 12.37
CA TRP A 65 -1.10 4.07 11.09
C TRP A 65 -1.61 5.12 10.08
N ASN A 66 -2.55 5.99 10.49
CA ASN A 66 -3.11 7.03 9.60
C ASN A 66 -2.03 8.03 9.15
N SER A 67 -1.15 8.43 10.07
CA SER A 67 0.00 9.29 9.74
C SER A 67 0.92 8.60 8.72
N MET A 68 1.22 7.32 8.93
CA MET A 68 2.05 6.52 8.03
C MET A 68 1.42 6.38 6.63
N ALA A 69 0.11 6.15 6.56
CA ALA A 69 -0.61 6.07 5.28
C ALA A 69 -0.48 7.37 4.48
N GLY A 70 -0.60 8.53 5.15
CA GLY A 70 -0.41 9.82 4.53
C GLY A 70 0.99 10.02 3.96
N GLU A 71 2.01 9.70 4.75
CA GLU A 71 3.41 9.81 4.33
C GLU A 71 3.76 8.88 3.17
N VAL A 72 3.40 7.60 3.27
CA VAL A 72 3.75 6.58 2.28
C VAL A 72 3.05 6.85 0.95
N ILE A 73 1.74 7.09 0.97
CA ILE A 73 0.96 7.34 -0.25
C ILE A 73 1.38 8.66 -0.92
N GLY A 74 1.63 9.71 -0.14
CA GLY A 74 2.11 10.98 -0.67
C GLY A 74 3.48 10.85 -1.37
N ARG A 75 4.43 10.17 -0.71
CA ARG A 75 5.78 9.97 -1.26
C ARG A 75 5.79 9.13 -2.52
N LEU A 76 5.08 8.00 -2.54
CA LEU A 76 5.15 7.05 -3.65
C LEU A 76 4.45 7.55 -4.91
N ASN A 77 3.35 8.29 -4.76
CA ASN A 77 2.58 8.77 -5.92
C ASN A 77 2.94 10.20 -6.32
N GLY A 78 3.82 10.89 -5.58
CA GLY A 78 4.19 12.29 -5.86
C GLY A 78 3.00 13.26 -5.79
N ILE A 79 2.01 12.99 -4.92
CA ILE A 79 0.80 13.80 -4.79
C ILE A 79 0.83 14.67 -3.54
N GLU A 80 0.21 15.85 -3.63
CA GLU A 80 0.10 16.81 -2.54
C GLU A 80 -0.73 16.28 -1.37
N LYS A 81 -0.44 16.79 -0.16
CA LYS A 81 -1.03 16.32 1.10
C LYS A 81 -2.55 16.41 1.10
N GLU A 82 -3.11 17.45 0.50
CA GLU A 82 -4.53 17.71 0.39
C GLU A 82 -5.22 16.60 -0.41
N LYS A 83 -4.60 16.18 -1.53
CA LYS A 83 -5.10 15.09 -2.37
C LYS A 83 -4.97 13.74 -1.68
N VAL A 84 -3.86 13.51 -0.95
CA VAL A 84 -3.71 12.33 -0.09
C VAL A 84 -4.83 12.26 0.95
N ALA A 85 -5.11 13.38 1.63
CA ALA A 85 -6.16 13.45 2.64
C ALA A 85 -7.55 13.12 2.06
N GLN A 86 -7.85 13.60 0.86
CA GLN A 86 -9.08 13.25 0.15
C GLN A 86 -9.20 11.74 -0.09
N PHE A 87 -8.15 11.09 -0.61
CA PHE A 87 -8.15 9.64 -0.77
C PHE A 87 -8.30 8.92 0.56
N LEU A 88 -7.52 9.28 1.58
CA LEU A 88 -7.57 8.66 2.90
C LEU A 88 -8.94 8.81 3.57
N SER A 89 -9.68 9.88 3.29
CA SER A 89 -11.03 10.08 3.83
C SER A 89 -12.03 9.01 3.37
N VAL A 90 -11.85 8.45 2.17
CA VAL A 90 -12.78 7.46 1.59
C VAL A 90 -12.33 6.02 1.80
N MET A 91 -11.03 5.77 2.05
CA MET A 91 -10.50 4.42 2.24
C MET A 91 -11.17 3.60 3.36
N PRO A 92 -11.52 4.17 4.54
CA PRO A 92 -12.23 3.42 5.57
C PRO A 92 -13.59 2.89 5.10
N MET A 93 -14.30 3.64 4.26
CA MET A 93 -15.57 3.23 3.68
C MET A 93 -15.36 2.11 2.65
N LEU A 94 -14.34 2.21 1.80
CA LEU A 94 -13.97 1.16 0.85
C LEU A 94 -13.53 -0.13 1.55
N ALA A 95 -12.78 -0.02 2.64
CA ALA A 95 -12.37 -1.16 3.47
C ALA A 95 -13.59 -1.89 4.06
N ARG A 96 -14.59 -1.16 4.58
CA ARG A 96 -15.86 -1.75 5.07
C ARG A 96 -16.65 -2.45 3.96
N LYS A 97 -16.57 -1.93 2.74
CA LYS A 97 -17.17 -2.55 1.54
C LYS A 97 -16.35 -3.72 0.98
N LYS A 98 -15.27 -4.12 1.65
CA LYS A 98 -14.35 -5.19 1.20
C LYS A 98 -13.81 -4.91 -0.20
N TYR A 99 -13.50 -3.65 -0.50
CA TYR A 99 -12.89 -3.27 -1.77
C TYR A 99 -11.60 -4.10 -1.99
N PRO A 100 -11.54 -4.96 -3.02
CA PRO A 100 -10.52 -6.00 -3.11
C PRO A 100 -9.07 -5.51 -3.04
N PRO A 101 -8.67 -4.41 -3.71
CA PRO A 101 -7.29 -3.91 -3.67
C PRO A 101 -6.76 -3.69 -2.25
N ILE A 102 -7.59 -3.24 -1.31
CA ILE A 102 -7.21 -3.06 0.09
C ILE A 102 -6.83 -4.40 0.72
N SER A 103 -7.69 -5.42 0.58
CA SER A 103 -7.41 -6.74 1.13
C SER A 103 -6.19 -7.40 0.47
N ILE A 104 -6.02 -7.22 -0.84
CA ILE A 104 -4.89 -7.78 -1.59
C ILE A 104 -3.59 -7.12 -1.17
N GLY A 105 -3.54 -5.78 -1.05
CA GLY A 105 -2.36 -5.06 -0.57
C GLY A 105 -1.95 -5.48 0.83
N GLY A 106 -2.93 -5.64 1.74
CA GLY A 106 -2.68 -6.13 3.09
C GLY A 106 -2.10 -7.56 3.12
N GLN A 107 -2.62 -8.46 2.28
CA GLN A 107 -2.07 -9.82 2.18
C GLN A 107 -0.69 -9.85 1.52
N ALA A 108 -0.47 -9.01 0.51
CA ALA A 108 0.77 -8.96 -0.25
C ALA A 108 1.95 -8.50 0.61
N ILE A 109 1.80 -7.45 1.42
CA ILE A 109 2.87 -7.02 2.33
C ILE A 109 3.19 -8.08 3.40
N MET A 110 2.17 -8.82 3.86
CA MET A 110 2.36 -9.90 4.82
C MET A 110 3.13 -11.07 4.22
N ARG A 111 2.86 -11.40 2.95
CA ARG A 111 3.65 -12.40 2.20
C ARG A 111 5.07 -11.91 1.98
N PHE A 112 5.25 -10.64 1.58
CA PHE A 112 6.56 -10.04 1.38
C PHE A 112 7.41 -10.05 2.66
N TYR A 113 6.82 -9.72 3.81
CA TYR A 113 7.50 -9.73 5.11
C TYR A 113 7.92 -11.14 5.56
N ASN A 114 7.08 -12.14 5.30
CA ASN A 114 7.35 -13.53 5.69
C ASN A 114 8.12 -14.34 4.64
N ALA A 115 8.44 -13.74 3.49
CA ALA A 115 9.15 -14.41 2.41
C ALA A 115 10.57 -14.84 2.85
N THR A 116 10.93 -16.07 2.50
CA THR A 116 12.24 -16.67 2.81
C THR A 116 13.21 -16.61 1.63
N SER A 117 12.74 -16.19 0.45
CA SER A 117 13.54 -15.99 -0.76
C SER A 117 13.19 -14.68 -1.46
N GLU A 118 14.09 -14.19 -2.30
CA GLU A 118 13.82 -13.02 -3.15
C GLU A 118 12.72 -13.30 -4.19
N GLU A 119 12.63 -14.53 -4.70
CA GLU A 119 11.55 -14.93 -5.62
C GLU A 119 10.16 -14.80 -4.97
N GLU A 120 10.03 -15.21 -3.70
CA GLU A 120 8.78 -15.05 -2.94
C GLU A 120 8.43 -13.56 -2.72
N LYS A 121 9.42 -12.72 -2.44
CA LYS A 121 9.22 -11.27 -2.32
C LYS A 121 8.73 -10.65 -3.62
N LEU A 122 9.39 -10.98 -4.73
CA LEU A 122 9.01 -10.48 -6.06
C LEU A 122 7.59 -10.92 -6.40
N THR A 123 7.25 -12.18 -6.14
CA THR A 123 5.91 -12.73 -6.36
C THR A 123 4.85 -12.03 -5.52
N ALA A 124 5.15 -11.72 -4.26
CA ALA A 124 4.23 -10.98 -3.39
C ALA A 124 3.98 -9.56 -3.94
N ALA A 125 5.03 -8.86 -4.35
CA ALA A 125 4.96 -7.51 -4.90
C ALA A 125 4.27 -7.44 -6.28
N ALA A 126 4.27 -8.52 -7.06
CA ALA A 126 3.57 -8.62 -8.34
C ALA A 126 2.03 -8.48 -8.24
N SER A 127 1.46 -8.58 -7.03
CA SER A 127 0.02 -8.53 -6.80
C SER A 127 -0.64 -7.24 -7.32
N LEU A 128 0.05 -6.11 -7.26
CA LEU A 128 -0.49 -4.84 -7.79
C LEU A 128 -0.61 -4.87 -9.31
N ARG A 129 0.43 -5.38 -10.00
CA ARG A 129 0.42 -5.54 -11.46
C ARG A 129 -0.76 -6.39 -11.92
N GLU A 130 -1.07 -7.46 -11.19
CA GLU A 130 -2.18 -8.35 -11.51
C GLU A 130 -3.55 -7.65 -11.37
N ILE A 131 -3.73 -6.82 -10.33
CA ILE A 131 -4.94 -5.98 -10.20
C ILE A 131 -5.09 -5.06 -11.41
N LEU A 132 -4.00 -4.40 -11.81
CA LEU A 132 -4.02 -3.45 -12.92
C LEU A 132 -4.32 -4.15 -14.26
N ARG A 133 -3.77 -5.34 -14.48
CA ARG A 133 -4.06 -6.17 -15.66
C ARG A 133 -5.56 -6.49 -15.75
N GLN A 134 -6.20 -6.86 -14.64
CA GLN A 134 -7.63 -7.17 -14.61
C GLN A 134 -8.52 -5.95 -14.90
N ILE A 135 -8.08 -4.75 -14.51
CA ILE A 135 -8.79 -3.50 -14.83
C ILE A 135 -8.66 -3.17 -16.32
N ASP A 136 -7.49 -3.40 -16.91
CA ASP A 136 -7.25 -3.18 -18.34
C ASP A 136 -8.07 -4.17 -19.20
N GLU A 137 -8.10 -5.45 -18.85
CA GLU A 137 -8.86 -6.48 -19.57
C GLU A 137 -10.38 -6.42 -19.37
N GLY A 138 -10.84 -5.71 -18.33
CA GLY A 138 -12.25 -5.51 -18.04
C GLY A 138 -12.88 -4.31 -18.75
N ASN A 139 -12.08 -3.49 -19.45
CA ASN A 139 -12.51 -2.36 -20.28
C ASN A 139 -12.49 -2.70 -21.78
#